data_AF-A0AAX2ZFB5-F1
#
_entry.id   AF-A0AAX2ZFB5-F1
#
_cell.length_a   1.000
_cell.length_b   1.000
_cell.length_c   1.000
_cell.angle_alpha   90.00
_cell.angle_beta   90.00
_cell.angle_gamma   90.00
#
_symmetry.space_group_name_H-M   'P 1'
#
loop_
_entity.id
_entity.type
_entity.pdbx_description
1 polymer ?
#
loop_
_entity_poly.entity_id
_entity_poly.type
_entity_poly.pdbx_seq_one_letter_code
_entity_poly.pdbx_strand_id
1 'polypeptide(L)'
;MTNNYTSFAAQSELSVPPMYKNLKGKDELMGFLSEIGTIRINISTITITPATVKESSSKIKREINFYISELSSVENSIKMFEKKYNNSQPDLLFSQQISIILNSYKMSLNQQLVLVDGIMSNEVEASRLFHSDYLTYIYYYLNLGDQLIAYIETFYNL
;
A
#
# COMPACT_ATOMS: atom_id res chain seq x y z
N MET A 1 45.88 -8.95 -8.96
CA MET A 1 44.58 -9.41 -8.43
C MET A 1 43.75 -8.17 -8.12
N THR A 2 42.85 -7.79 -9.01
CA THR A 2 41.97 -6.63 -8.82
C THR A 2 40.73 -7.09 -8.05
N ASN A 3 40.55 -6.55 -6.84
CA ASN A 3 39.40 -6.80 -5.97
C ASN A 3 38.14 -6.21 -6.61
N ASN A 4 37.39 -7.02 -7.35
CA ASN A 4 36.04 -6.70 -7.81
C ASN A 4 35.04 -7.04 -6.70
N TYR A 5 35.00 -6.22 -5.65
CA TYR A 5 33.85 -6.17 -4.74
C TYR A 5 33.04 -4.91 -5.08
N THR A 6 32.48 -4.85 -6.29
CA THR A 6 31.30 -4.01 -6.50
C THR A 6 30.23 -4.56 -5.58
N SER A 7 29.84 -3.80 -4.56
CA SER A 7 28.77 -4.20 -3.66
C SER A 7 27.52 -4.50 -4.48
N PHE A 8 26.71 -5.48 -4.06
CA PHE A 8 25.43 -5.78 -4.73
C PHE A 8 24.55 -4.53 -4.87
N ALA A 9 24.69 -3.56 -3.95
CA ALA A 9 24.01 -2.26 -4.00
C ALA A 9 24.48 -1.37 -5.18
N ALA A 10 25.77 -1.37 -5.53
CA ALA A 10 26.27 -0.61 -6.69
C ALA A 10 25.92 -1.28 -8.03
N GLN A 11 25.60 -2.58 -8.03
CA GLN A 11 25.23 -3.33 -9.23
C GLN A 11 23.72 -3.27 -9.52
N SER A 12 22.89 -3.02 -8.50
CA SER A 12 21.44 -2.83 -8.66
C SER A 12 21.07 -1.49 -9.30
N GLU A 13 21.91 -0.46 -9.20
CA GLU A 13 21.65 0.86 -9.81
C GLU A 13 21.57 0.82 -11.35
N LEU A 14 22.06 -0.25 -11.99
CA LEU A 14 22.23 -0.30 -13.46
C LEU A 14 21.39 -1.38 -14.17
N SER A 15 20.55 -2.14 -13.47
CA SER A 15 19.88 -3.29 -14.07
C SER A 15 18.50 -3.55 -13.49
N VAL A 16 17.45 -3.13 -14.21
CA VAL A 16 16.08 -3.66 -14.05
C VAL A 16 16.16 -5.19 -13.94
N PRO A 17 15.53 -5.82 -12.92
CA PRO A 17 15.59 -7.27 -12.76
C PRO A 17 15.16 -7.95 -14.07
N PRO A 18 15.83 -9.04 -14.51
CA PRO A 18 15.59 -9.63 -15.83
C PRO A 18 14.11 -9.93 -16.11
N MET A 19 13.36 -10.27 -15.05
CA MET A 19 11.94 -10.55 -15.11
C MET A 19 11.07 -9.32 -15.45
N TYR A 20 11.57 -8.09 -15.32
CA TYR A 20 10.83 -6.85 -15.59
C TYR A 20 11.37 -6.03 -16.77
N LYS A 21 12.41 -6.53 -17.46
CA LYS A 21 12.99 -5.83 -18.61
C LYS A 21 12.03 -5.65 -19.79
N ASN A 22 11.07 -6.56 -19.95
CA ASN A 22 10.17 -6.62 -21.10
C ASN A 22 8.68 -6.61 -20.67
N LEU A 23 8.33 -5.75 -19.71
CA LEU A 23 6.94 -5.53 -19.33
C LEU A 23 6.17 -4.94 -20.51
N LYS A 24 5.13 -5.64 -20.98
CA LYS A 24 4.31 -5.19 -22.11
C LYS A 24 3.41 -4.03 -21.71
N GLY A 25 2.91 -4.07 -20.47
CA GLY A 25 1.99 -3.10 -19.90
C GLY A 25 2.65 -2.16 -18.89
N LYS A 26 3.96 -1.86 -19.07
CA LYS A 26 4.76 -1.08 -18.13
C LYS A 26 4.08 0.22 -17.69
N ASP A 27 3.62 1.04 -18.64
CA ASP A 27 3.03 2.34 -18.34
C ASP A 27 1.73 2.24 -17.52
N GLU A 28 0.91 1.21 -17.78
CA GLU A 28 -0.30 0.94 -17.00
C GLU A 28 0.05 0.51 -15.56
N LEU A 29 1.04 -0.38 -15.40
CA LEU A 29 1.51 -0.84 -14.09
C LEU A 29 2.09 0.30 -13.26
N MET A 30 2.92 1.17 -13.88
CA MET A 30 3.45 2.36 -13.23
C MET A 30 2.36 3.37 -12.88
N GLY A 31 1.33 3.49 -13.74
CA GLY A 31 0.13 4.27 -13.47
C GLY A 31 -0.59 3.81 -12.19
N PHE A 32 -0.81 2.50 -12.05
CA PHE A 32 -1.43 1.94 -10.84
C PHE A 32 -0.58 2.21 -9.59
N LEU A 33 0.74 2.03 -9.68
CA LEU A 33 1.64 2.29 -8.55
C LEU A 33 1.61 3.76 -8.12
N SER A 34 1.61 4.69 -9.08
CA SER A 34 1.50 6.13 -8.82
C SER A 34 0.17 6.52 -8.18
N GLU A 35 -0.94 5.93 -8.63
CA GLU A 35 -2.26 6.17 -8.08
C GLU A 35 -2.36 5.67 -6.63
N ILE A 36 -1.86 4.44 -6.38
CA ILE A 36 -1.76 3.88 -5.03
C ILE A 36 -0.88 4.74 -4.13
N GLY A 37 0.27 5.21 -4.62
CA GLY A 37 1.16 6.12 -3.89
C GLY A 37 0.48 7.43 -3.49
N THR A 38 -0.32 8.01 -4.41
CA THR A 38 -1.11 9.21 -4.13
C THR A 38 -2.16 8.96 -3.05
N ILE A 39 -2.90 7.84 -3.15
CA ILE A 39 -3.87 7.44 -2.12
C ILE A 39 -3.17 7.25 -0.77
N ARG A 40 -2.01 6.59 -0.75
CA ARG A 40 -1.22 6.36 0.46
C ARG A 40 -0.82 7.65 1.18
N ILE A 41 -0.39 8.69 0.47
CA ILE A 41 -0.06 10.00 1.06
C ILE A 41 -1.28 10.58 1.78
N ASN A 42 -2.47 10.43 1.18
CA ASN A 42 -3.71 10.94 1.76
C ASN A 42 -4.19 10.10 2.94
N ILE A 43 -3.96 8.78 2.96
CA ILE A 43 -4.28 7.94 4.13
C ILE A 43 -3.56 8.42 5.40
N SER A 44 -2.33 8.93 5.28
CA SER A 44 -1.58 9.46 6.44
C SER A 44 -2.17 10.72 7.07
N THR A 45 -3.15 11.39 6.43
CA THR A 45 -3.77 12.60 6.98
C THR A 45 -4.95 12.30 7.91
N ILE A 46 -5.42 11.05 7.97
CA ILE A 46 -6.56 10.64 8.78
C ILE A 46 -6.15 10.65 10.27
N THR A 47 -6.71 11.59 11.04
CA THR A 47 -6.39 11.74 12.46
C THR A 47 -7.46 11.07 13.34
N ILE A 48 -7.08 9.96 13.98
CA ILE A 48 -7.96 9.17 14.85
C ILE A 48 -7.48 9.28 16.29
N THR A 49 -8.25 9.96 17.12
CA THR A 49 -8.04 10.08 18.56
C THR A 49 -9.37 9.94 19.29
N PRO A 50 -9.38 9.64 20.60
CA PRO A 50 -10.63 9.63 21.37
C PRO A 50 -11.43 10.94 21.27
N ALA A 51 -10.75 12.09 21.21
CA ALA A 51 -11.39 13.39 21.05
C ALA A 51 -12.01 13.54 19.65
N THR A 52 -11.23 13.32 18.59
CA THR A 52 -11.71 13.49 17.20
C THR A 52 -12.82 12.51 16.84
N VAL A 53 -12.79 11.29 17.37
CA VAL A 53 -13.86 10.30 17.17
C VAL A 53 -15.14 10.70 17.91
N LYS A 54 -15.05 11.17 19.16
CA LYS A 54 -16.23 11.66 19.89
C LYS A 54 -16.91 12.83 19.20
N GLU A 55 -16.12 13.72 18.59
CA GLU A 55 -16.64 14.90 17.89
C GLU A 55 -17.09 14.62 16.46
N SER A 56 -16.46 13.69 15.73
CA SER A 56 -16.57 13.60 14.27
C SER A 56 -16.42 12.20 13.68
N SER A 57 -16.79 11.14 14.43
CA SER A 57 -16.70 9.74 13.97
C SER A 57 -17.30 9.48 12.59
N SER A 58 -18.48 10.03 12.29
CA SER A 58 -19.15 9.83 11.00
C SER A 58 -18.34 10.40 9.83
N LYS A 59 -17.70 11.57 10.03
CA LYS A 59 -16.81 12.19 9.04
C LYS A 59 -15.57 11.33 8.82
N ILE A 60 -14.94 10.85 9.90
CA ILE A 60 -13.75 9.99 9.83
C ILE A 60 -14.07 8.70 9.08
N LYS A 61 -15.17 8.01 9.42
CA LYS A 61 -15.59 6.79 8.72
C LYS A 61 -15.86 7.03 7.23
N ARG A 62 -16.48 8.16 6.88
CA ARG A 62 -16.72 8.53 5.48
C ARG A 62 -15.42 8.74 4.72
N GLU A 63 -14.45 9.41 5.33
CA GLU A 63 -13.11 9.63 4.75
C GLU A 63 -12.35 8.31 4.55
N ILE A 64 -12.35 7.42 5.55
CA ILE A 64 -11.76 6.09 5.44
C ILE A 64 -12.43 5.28 4.31
N ASN A 65 -13.77 5.24 4.27
CA ASN A 65 -14.50 4.52 3.23
C ASN A 65 -14.27 5.09 1.83
N PHE A 66 -14.10 6.41 1.70
CA PHE A 66 -13.72 7.03 0.44
C PHE A 66 -12.39 6.45 -0.08
N TYR A 67 -11.34 6.40 0.74
CA TYR A 67 -10.06 5.81 0.31
C TYR A 67 -10.14 4.31 0.04
N ILE A 68 -10.97 3.56 0.75
CA ILE A 68 -11.24 2.14 0.43
C ILE A 68 -11.88 2.01 -0.96
N SER A 69 -12.81 2.90 -1.32
CA SER A 69 -13.43 2.93 -2.64
C SER A 69 -12.42 3.28 -3.74
N GLU A 70 -11.55 4.27 -3.52
CA GLU A 70 -10.47 4.62 -4.46
C GLU A 70 -9.54 3.42 -4.71
N LEU A 71 -9.08 2.75 -3.64
CA LEU A 71 -8.26 1.53 -3.78
C LEU A 71 -9.03 0.41 -4.49
N SER A 72 -10.34 0.27 -4.28
CA SER A 72 -11.16 -0.74 -4.97
C SER A 72 -11.34 -0.43 -6.46
N SER A 73 -11.30 0.85 -6.85
CA SER A 73 -11.26 1.27 -8.25
C SER A 73 -9.98 0.78 -8.92
N VAL A 74 -8.82 1.03 -8.31
CA VAL A 74 -7.51 0.56 -8.81
C VAL A 74 -7.48 -0.97 -8.90
N GLU A 75 -8.03 -1.67 -7.89
CA GLU A 75 -8.12 -3.14 -7.89
C GLU A 75 -8.87 -3.67 -9.11
N ASN A 76 -9.97 -3.01 -9.52
CA ASN A 76 -10.72 -3.39 -10.69
C ASN A 76 -9.93 -3.13 -11.99
N SER A 77 -9.19 -2.02 -12.06
CA SER A 77 -8.29 -1.72 -13.17
C SER A 77 -7.19 -2.77 -13.31
N ILE A 78 -6.59 -3.21 -12.19
CA ILE A 78 -5.61 -4.30 -12.17
C ILE A 78 -6.23 -5.61 -12.68
N LYS A 79 -7.44 -5.97 -12.25
CA LYS A 79 -8.13 -7.18 -12.76
C LYS A 79 -8.37 -7.12 -14.27
N MET A 80 -8.65 -5.93 -14.81
CA MET A 80 -8.79 -5.74 -16.26
C MET A 80 -7.45 -5.84 -16.99
N PHE A 81 -6.40 -5.28 -16.40
CA PHE A 81 -5.02 -5.43 -16.86
C PHE A 81 -4.59 -6.91 -16.94
N GLU A 82 -4.84 -7.69 -15.88
CA GLU A 82 -4.49 -9.12 -15.82
C GLU A 82 -5.20 -9.94 -16.90
N LYS A 83 -6.46 -9.60 -17.22
CA LYS A 83 -7.17 -10.22 -18.35
C LYS A 83 -6.54 -9.86 -19.70
N LYS A 84 -6.15 -8.59 -19.88
CA LYS A 84 -5.52 -8.07 -21.11
C LYS A 84 -4.14 -8.68 -21.36
N TYR A 85 -3.33 -8.84 -20.31
CA TYR A 85 -1.96 -9.36 -20.38
C TYR A 85 -1.83 -10.79 -19.83
N ASN A 86 -2.89 -11.60 -19.94
CA ASN A 86 -2.97 -12.96 -19.40
C ASN A 86 -1.89 -13.93 -19.91
N ASN A 87 -1.19 -13.58 -20.98
CA ASN A 87 -0.13 -14.37 -21.60
C ASN A 87 1.28 -13.85 -21.29
N SER A 88 1.40 -12.88 -20.37
CA SER A 88 2.67 -12.26 -20.01
C SER A 88 2.94 -12.46 -18.52
N GLN A 89 3.66 -13.54 -18.20
CA GLN A 89 4.02 -13.86 -16.81
C GLN A 89 4.74 -12.71 -16.08
N PRO A 90 5.67 -11.94 -16.71
CA PRO A 90 6.23 -10.73 -16.13
C PRO A 90 5.20 -9.69 -15.67
N ASP A 91 4.24 -9.37 -16.54
CA ASP A 91 3.21 -8.37 -16.27
C ASP A 91 2.26 -8.84 -15.16
N LEU A 92 1.89 -10.12 -15.16
CA LEU A 92 1.07 -10.73 -14.11
C LEU A 92 1.79 -10.79 -12.76
N LEU A 93 3.10 -11.08 -12.75
CA LEU A 93 3.87 -11.09 -11.51
C LEU A 93 3.94 -9.68 -10.92
N PHE A 94 4.17 -8.66 -11.75
CA PHE A 94 4.25 -7.30 -11.28
C PHE A 94 2.87 -6.77 -10.82
N SER A 95 1.78 -7.12 -11.53
CA SER A 95 0.41 -6.77 -11.10
C SER A 95 0.05 -7.40 -9.74
N GLN A 96 0.51 -8.62 -9.49
CA GLN A 96 0.35 -9.28 -8.19
C GLN A 96 1.06 -8.53 -7.07
N GLN A 97 2.28 -8.05 -7.31
CA GLN A 97 3.00 -7.23 -6.32
C GLN A 97 2.27 -5.92 -6.03
N ILE A 98 1.78 -5.23 -7.06
CA ILE A 98 0.95 -4.03 -6.90
C ILE A 98 -0.32 -4.34 -6.09
N SER A 99 -0.95 -5.49 -6.34
CA SER A 99 -2.13 -5.93 -5.59
C SER A 99 -1.83 -6.18 -4.10
N ILE A 100 -0.63 -6.66 -3.76
CA ILE A 100 -0.21 -6.84 -2.36
C ILE A 100 -0.12 -5.48 -1.65
N ILE A 101 0.45 -4.46 -2.30
CA ILE A 101 0.52 -3.09 -1.76
C ILE A 101 -0.90 -2.56 -1.49
N LEU A 102 -1.75 -2.62 -2.51
CA LEU A 102 -3.14 -2.16 -2.46
C LEU A 102 -3.91 -2.83 -1.32
N ASN A 103 -3.81 -4.15 -1.20
CA ASN A 103 -4.50 -4.91 -0.15
C ASN A 103 -3.96 -4.60 1.24
N SER A 104 -2.67 -4.32 1.38
CA SER A 104 -2.08 -3.90 2.66
C SER A 104 -2.69 -2.56 3.11
N TYR A 105 -2.81 -1.58 2.22
CA TYR A 105 -3.45 -0.31 2.56
C TYR A 105 -4.95 -0.44 2.84
N LYS A 106 -5.69 -1.26 2.07
CA LYS A 106 -7.09 -1.57 2.39
C LYS A 106 -7.22 -2.19 3.79
N MET A 107 -6.33 -3.12 4.15
CA MET A 107 -6.36 -3.75 5.47
C MET A 107 -6.08 -2.72 6.57
N SER A 108 -5.10 -1.84 6.40
CA SER A 108 -4.84 -0.76 7.36
C SER A 108 -6.07 0.15 7.55
N LEU A 109 -6.74 0.55 6.46
CA LEU A 109 -7.96 1.35 6.51
C LEU A 109 -9.12 0.62 7.21
N ASN A 110 -9.30 -0.67 6.95
CA ASN A 110 -10.31 -1.46 7.66
C ASN A 110 -10.01 -1.54 9.16
N GLN A 111 -8.75 -1.74 9.55
CA GLN A 111 -8.34 -1.72 10.97
C GLN A 111 -8.60 -0.34 11.62
N GLN A 112 -8.44 0.76 10.87
CA GLN A 112 -8.82 2.09 11.34
C GLN A 112 -10.32 2.22 11.59
N LEU A 113 -11.19 1.62 10.75
CA LEU A 113 -12.63 1.58 11.03
C LEU A 113 -12.94 0.85 12.34
N VAL A 114 -12.29 -0.29 12.58
CA VAL A 114 -12.46 -1.05 13.84
C VAL A 114 -11.98 -0.23 15.04
N LEU A 115 -10.88 0.51 14.93
CA LEU A 115 -10.42 1.42 15.98
C LEU A 115 -11.46 2.51 16.28
N VAL A 116 -12.05 3.11 15.25
CA VAL A 116 -13.11 4.12 15.43
C VAL A 116 -14.31 3.51 16.17
N ASP A 117 -14.73 2.30 15.81
CA ASP A 117 -15.82 1.58 16.48
C ASP A 117 -15.51 1.25 17.94
N GLY A 118 -14.28 0.81 18.24
CA GLY A 118 -13.83 0.52 19.59
C GLY A 118 -13.82 1.78 20.47
N ILE A 119 -13.33 2.91 19.95
CA ILE A 119 -13.38 4.21 20.64
C ILE A 119 -14.83 4.64 20.89
N MET A 120 -15.72 4.51 19.90
CA MET A 120 -17.14 4.85 20.04
C MET A 120 -17.84 3.98 21.11
N SER A 121 -17.40 2.74 21.25
CA SER A 121 -17.92 1.78 22.23
C SER A 121 -17.28 1.92 23.62
N ASN A 122 -16.43 2.95 23.83
CA ASN A 122 -15.66 3.19 25.06
C ASN A 122 -14.78 2.00 25.48
N GLU A 123 -14.24 1.25 24.51
CA GLU A 123 -13.27 0.21 24.80
C GLU A 123 -11.99 0.84 25.36
N VAL A 124 -11.58 0.37 26.54
CA VAL A 124 -10.42 0.91 27.26
C VAL A 124 -9.16 0.79 26.41
N GLU A 125 -9.00 -0.34 25.71
CA GLU A 125 -7.84 -0.61 24.88
C GLU A 125 -7.76 0.32 23.67
N ALA A 126 -8.87 0.53 22.96
CA ALA A 126 -8.95 1.45 21.83
C ALA A 126 -8.61 2.91 22.22
N SER A 127 -8.87 3.28 23.48
CA SER A 127 -8.57 4.61 24.01
C SER A 127 -7.09 4.82 24.34
N ARG A 128 -6.28 3.75 24.40
CA ARG A 128 -4.84 3.80 24.74
C ARG A 128 -3.94 4.15 23.54
N LEU A 129 -4.50 4.29 22.33
CA LEU A 129 -3.81 4.70 21.10
C LEU A 129 -2.45 4.02 20.91
N PHE A 130 -1.32 4.71 21.18
CA PHE A 130 0.06 4.22 20.99
C PHE A 130 0.40 2.94 21.76
N HIS A 131 -0.36 2.62 22.79
CA HIS A 131 -0.19 1.38 23.56
C HIS A 131 -1.26 0.34 23.24
N SER A 132 -2.07 0.56 22.19
CA SER A 132 -3.13 -0.35 21.79
C SER A 132 -2.70 -1.29 20.68
N ASP A 133 -3.17 -2.52 20.75
CA ASP A 133 -3.01 -3.50 19.67
C ASP A 133 -3.60 -3.00 18.34
N TYR A 134 -4.62 -2.13 18.39
CA TYR A 134 -5.20 -1.50 17.20
C TYR A 134 -4.15 -0.77 16.35
N LEU A 135 -3.36 0.11 16.96
CA LEU A 135 -2.34 0.85 16.21
C LEU A 135 -1.23 -0.08 15.72
N THR A 136 -0.87 -1.12 16.48
CA THR A 136 0.09 -2.13 16.02
C THR A 136 -0.34 -2.77 14.70
N TYR A 137 -1.60 -3.20 14.59
CA TYR A 137 -2.11 -3.81 13.34
C TYR A 137 -2.24 -2.79 12.21
N ILE A 138 -2.71 -1.57 12.51
CA ILE A 138 -2.82 -0.48 11.52
C ILE A 138 -1.45 -0.19 10.88
N TYR A 139 -0.43 0.01 11.72
CA TYR A 139 0.92 0.33 11.26
C TYR A 139 1.64 -0.85 10.63
N TYR A 140 1.37 -2.08 11.07
CA TYR A 140 1.93 -3.27 10.42
C TYR A 140 1.60 -3.30 8.92
N TYR A 141 0.31 -3.15 8.57
CA TYR A 141 -0.11 -3.20 7.16
C TYR A 141 0.29 -1.95 6.37
N LEU A 142 0.31 -0.77 7.00
CA LEU A 142 0.88 0.44 6.39
C LEU A 142 2.35 0.22 6.02
N ASN A 143 3.15 -0.25 6.97
CA ASN A 143 4.58 -0.48 6.78
C ASN A 143 4.85 -1.59 5.74
N LEU A 144 4.02 -2.64 5.70
CA LEU A 144 4.15 -3.70 4.72
C LEU A 144 4.00 -3.16 3.28
N GLY A 145 2.99 -2.32 3.05
CA GLY A 145 2.81 -1.65 1.76
C GLY A 145 3.97 -0.71 1.42
N ASP A 146 4.39 0.11 2.38
CA ASP A 146 5.47 1.09 2.22
C ASP A 146 6.81 0.41 1.92
N GLN A 147 7.12 -0.70 2.58
CA GLN A 147 8.33 -1.49 2.32
C GLN A 147 8.34 -2.09 0.91
N LEU A 148 7.18 -2.54 0.42
CA LEU A 148 7.08 -3.11 -0.92
C LEU A 148 7.18 -2.02 -2.00
N ILE A 149 6.62 -0.83 -1.79
CA ILE A 149 6.86 0.34 -2.65
C ILE A 149 8.35 0.67 -2.69
N ALA A 150 8.98 0.83 -1.53
CA ALA A 150 10.41 1.17 -1.46
C ALA A 150 11.28 0.11 -2.15
N TYR A 151 10.93 -1.16 -2.02
CA TYR A 151 11.59 -2.25 -2.75
C TYR A 151 11.45 -2.10 -4.27
N ILE A 152 10.25 -1.83 -4.79
CA ILE A 152 10.02 -1.62 -6.23
C ILE A 152 10.81 -0.40 -6.72
N GLU A 153 10.69 0.74 -6.04
CA GLU A 153 11.38 1.99 -6.42
C GLU A 153 12.90 1.82 -6.43
N THR A 154 13.45 1.11 -5.44
CA THR A 154 14.89 0.91 -5.30
C THR A 154 15.43 -0.06 -6.35
N PHE A 155 14.74 -1.18 -6.57
CA PHE A 155 15.32 -2.30 -7.33
C PHE A 155 14.82 -2.38 -8.76
N TYR A 156 13.66 -1.83 -9.09
CA TYR A 156 13.06 -2.07 -10.40
C TYR A 156 13.52 -1.03 -11.41
N ASN A 157 13.95 0.16 -10.96
CA ASN A 157 14.44 1.26 -11.82
C ASN A 157 13.57 1.42 -13.08
N LEU A 158 12.24 1.42 -12.88
CA LEU A 158 11.20 1.42 -13.91
C LEU A 158 10.72 2.83 -14.20
#